data_AF-A0AAD7KV51-F1
#
_entry.id   AF-A0AAD7KV51-F1
#
_cell.length_a   1.000
_cell.length_b   1.000
_cell.length_c   1.000
_cell.angle_alpha   90.00
_cell.angle_beta   90.00
_cell.angle_gamma   90.00
#
_symmetry.space_group_name_H-M   'P 1'
#
loop_
_entity.id
_entity.type
_entity.pdbx_description
1 polymer ?
#
loop_
_entity_poly.entity_id
_entity_poly.type
_entity_poly.pdbx_seq_one_letter_code
_entity_poly.pdbx_strand_id
1 'polypeptide(L)'
;MARIPVRFERVAAAFDADVARVRLCESSGSEHSPESSTDLSNLVESFMEKNYREEVVEDVGVNNHEEDSVERYGCSESEKKEKLQNLFGLVSNVNDENDEDEDERSVKEKIRAEIEIAYGILGDRSSPGFKRRLMTRLREKGLDAGLCKSKWERIGRFPAGDYEYVDVNFSGKRYIVEVSLAREFEIARPTNQYSSLLDVLPSDFCWRSRPAEAGCQADVQCN
;
A
#
# COMPACT_ATOMS: atom_id res chain seq x y z
N MET A 1 -11.21 -28.03 -60.30
CA MET A 1 -10.65 -27.47 -59.06
C MET A 1 -10.14 -28.62 -58.20
N ALA A 2 -8.82 -28.81 -58.15
CA ALA A 2 -8.19 -29.93 -57.42
C ALA A 2 -8.06 -29.61 -55.93
N ARG A 3 -8.40 -30.56 -55.05
CA ARG A 3 -8.26 -30.44 -53.59
C ARG A 3 -6.92 -31.03 -53.15
N ILE A 4 -6.09 -30.21 -52.50
CA ILE A 4 -4.80 -30.60 -51.92
C ILE A 4 -5.05 -31.15 -50.51
N PRO A 5 -4.60 -32.37 -50.15
CA PRO A 5 -4.73 -32.87 -48.78
C PRO A 5 -3.57 -32.35 -47.93
N VAL A 6 -3.89 -31.71 -46.81
CA VAL A 6 -2.89 -31.29 -45.80
C VAL A 6 -2.83 -32.38 -44.73
N ARG A 7 -1.64 -32.94 -44.48
CA ARG A 7 -1.39 -33.87 -43.38
C ARG A 7 -0.91 -33.06 -42.18
N PHE A 8 -1.57 -33.20 -41.04
CA PHE A 8 -1.10 -32.63 -39.77
C PHE A 8 -0.21 -33.66 -39.07
N GLU A 9 1.02 -33.25 -38.78
CA GLU A 9 2.01 -34.02 -38.03
C GLU A 9 1.79 -33.78 -36.54
N ARG A 10 1.62 -34.85 -35.75
CA ARG A 10 1.34 -34.76 -34.31
C ARG A 10 2.65 -34.51 -33.55
N VAL A 11 2.82 -33.30 -33.02
CA VAL A 11 3.98 -32.90 -32.19
C VAL A 11 3.80 -33.37 -30.73
N ALA A 12 3.70 -34.68 -30.52
CA ALA A 12 3.57 -35.27 -29.17
C ALA A 12 4.91 -35.66 -28.54
N ALA A 13 6.01 -35.68 -29.31
CA ALA A 13 7.31 -36.15 -28.85
C ALA A 13 8.08 -35.17 -27.95
N ALA A 14 7.63 -33.92 -27.82
CA ALA A 14 8.35 -32.89 -27.07
C ALA A 14 8.19 -33.00 -25.53
N PHE A 15 7.22 -33.77 -25.04
CA PHE A 15 6.92 -33.86 -23.60
C PHE A 15 7.56 -35.06 -22.89
N ASP A 16 8.06 -36.07 -23.62
CA ASP A 16 8.67 -37.26 -23.00
C ASP A 16 10.13 -37.05 -22.57
N ALA A 17 10.83 -36.08 -23.17
CA ALA A 17 12.25 -35.82 -22.84
C ALA A 17 12.43 -35.16 -21.45
N ASP A 18 11.42 -34.42 -20.97
CA ASP A 18 11.47 -33.72 -19.67
C ASP A 18 11.01 -34.61 -18.51
N VAL A 19 10.09 -35.57 -18.75
CA VAL A 19 9.65 -36.53 -17.73
C VAL A 19 10.78 -37.48 -17.32
N ALA A 20 11.73 -37.76 -18.22
CA ALA A 20 12.90 -38.58 -17.92
C ALA A 20 13.92 -37.88 -16.99
N ARG A 21 13.98 -36.54 -16.98
CA ARG A 21 14.92 -35.78 -16.11
C ARG A 21 14.41 -35.60 -14.68
N VAL A 22 13.10 -35.77 -14.46
CA VAL A 22 12.47 -35.62 -13.13
C VAL A 22 12.67 -36.85 -12.23
N ARG A 23 13.12 -37.99 -12.76
CA ARG A 23 13.31 -39.23 -11.98
C ARG A 23 14.70 -39.43 -11.36
N LEU A 24 15.54 -38.41 -11.37
CA LEU A 24 16.86 -38.42 -10.70
C LEU A 24 16.92 -37.34 -9.59
N CYS A 25 15.87 -37.28 -8.77
CA CYS A 25 15.99 -36.82 -7.40
C CYS A 25 16.24 -38.06 -6.53
N GLU A 26 17.51 -38.44 -6.41
CA GLU A 26 17.94 -39.27 -5.30
C GLU A 26 17.71 -38.47 -4.01
N SER A 27 16.58 -38.75 -3.37
CA SER A 27 16.27 -38.29 -2.04
C SER A 27 17.35 -38.83 -1.10
N SER A 28 18.31 -37.98 -0.75
CA SER A 28 19.32 -38.27 0.28
C SER A 28 18.61 -38.35 1.64
N GLY A 29 18.06 -39.53 1.93
CA GLY A 29 17.48 -39.87 3.23
C GLY A 29 18.59 -40.00 4.26
N SER A 30 18.74 -39.00 5.12
CA SER A 30 19.59 -39.10 6.29
C SER A 30 18.90 -39.99 7.33
N GLU A 31 19.47 -41.18 7.56
CA GLU A 31 19.10 -42.04 8.68
C GLU A 31 19.68 -41.47 9.97
N HIS A 32 18.95 -40.56 10.62
CA HIS A 32 19.22 -40.22 12.01
C HIS A 32 18.31 -41.08 12.91
N SER A 33 18.89 -42.18 13.39
CA SER A 33 18.37 -42.98 14.50
C SER A 33 18.29 -42.11 15.77
N PRO A 34 17.24 -42.24 16.60
CA PRO A 34 16.91 -41.25 17.62
C PRO A 34 17.72 -41.49 18.89
N GLU A 35 18.81 -40.74 19.05
CA GLU A 35 19.53 -40.65 20.32
C GLU A 35 19.36 -39.21 20.85
N SER A 36 18.65 -39.11 21.97
CA SER A 36 18.18 -37.91 22.66
C SER A 36 16.91 -37.26 22.11
N SER A 37 15.81 -37.54 22.79
CA SER A 37 14.54 -36.82 22.75
C SER A 37 14.70 -35.41 23.30
N THR A 38 15.49 -34.55 22.64
CA THR A 38 15.31 -33.11 22.82
C THR A 38 13.95 -32.78 22.23
N ASP A 39 12.96 -32.85 23.11
CA ASP A 39 11.58 -32.51 22.87
C ASP A 39 11.54 -31.16 22.17
N LEU A 40 10.94 -31.14 20.97
CA LEU A 40 10.72 -29.90 20.23
C LEU A 40 9.93 -28.90 21.09
N SER A 41 9.20 -29.40 22.10
CA SER A 41 8.56 -28.57 23.13
C SER A 41 9.56 -27.68 23.87
N ASN A 42 10.77 -28.14 24.20
CA ASN A 42 11.76 -27.30 24.89
C ASN A 42 12.34 -26.20 23.99
N LEU A 43 12.46 -26.46 22.68
CA LEU A 43 12.93 -25.46 21.73
C LEU A 43 11.87 -24.38 21.52
N VAL A 44 10.61 -24.79 21.41
CA VAL A 44 9.44 -23.90 21.30
C VAL A 44 9.20 -23.15 22.60
N GLU A 45 9.35 -23.79 23.76
CA GLU A 45 9.28 -23.15 25.08
C GLU A 45 10.41 -22.14 25.25
N SER A 46 11.65 -22.45 24.84
CA SER A 46 12.75 -21.47 24.90
C SER A 46 12.48 -20.25 24.01
N PHE A 47 11.81 -20.45 22.87
CA PHE A 47 11.45 -19.38 21.97
C PHE A 47 10.32 -18.51 22.55
N MET A 48 9.32 -19.14 23.20
CA MET A 48 8.24 -18.44 23.89
C MET A 48 8.77 -17.72 25.15
N GLU A 49 9.55 -18.39 26.01
CA GLU A 49 10.12 -17.81 27.24
C GLU A 49 11.13 -16.69 26.99
N LYS A 50 11.87 -16.73 25.87
CA LYS A 50 12.78 -15.64 25.50
C LYS A 50 12.05 -14.33 25.19
N ASN A 51 10.74 -14.38 24.95
CA ASN A 51 9.87 -13.20 24.87
C ASN A 51 9.27 -12.77 26.23
N TYR A 52 9.51 -13.51 27.32
CA TYR A 52 8.97 -13.22 28.67
C TYR A 52 10.03 -13.04 29.76
N ARG A 53 11.33 -13.14 29.45
CA ARG A 53 12.37 -12.72 30.39
C ARG A 53 12.45 -11.20 30.41
N GLU A 54 11.82 -10.63 31.42
CA GLU A 54 12.09 -9.30 31.95
C GLU A 54 13.60 -9.20 32.23
N GLU A 55 14.34 -8.55 31.32
CA GLU A 55 15.75 -8.22 31.56
C GLU A 55 15.80 -7.18 32.68
N VAL A 56 16.10 -7.66 33.89
CA VAL A 56 16.69 -6.80 34.93
C VAL A 56 18.13 -6.54 34.49
N VAL A 57 18.33 -5.49 33.71
CA VAL A 57 19.66 -4.96 33.40
C VAL A 57 20.02 -3.92 34.46
N GLU A 58 20.98 -4.29 35.33
CA GLU A 58 21.74 -3.32 36.12
C GLU A 58 22.56 -2.41 35.20
N ASP A 59 22.52 -1.13 35.55
CA ASP A 59 23.15 0.03 34.92
C ASP A 59 24.68 -0.12 34.74
N VAL A 60 25.14 -0.13 33.49
CA VAL A 60 26.43 0.47 33.09
C VAL A 60 26.27 1.06 31.68
N GLY A 61 26.09 2.38 31.61
CA GLY A 61 25.96 3.10 30.34
C GLY A 61 27.26 3.27 29.55
N VAL A 62 27.16 3.23 28.20
CA VAL A 62 27.86 4.09 27.23
C VAL A 62 27.07 4.17 25.91
N ASN A 63 26.48 5.36 25.68
CA ASN A 63 26.22 6.12 24.44
C ASN A 63 25.97 5.50 23.04
N ASN A 64 24.89 6.03 22.44
CA ASN A 64 24.62 6.33 21.03
C ASN A 64 24.32 5.16 20.08
N HIS A 65 23.05 4.74 20.05
CA HIS A 65 22.43 4.23 18.83
C HIS A 65 20.98 4.74 18.74
N GLU A 66 20.62 5.19 17.54
CA GLU A 66 19.31 5.69 17.13
C GLU A 66 18.19 4.77 17.67
N GLU A 67 17.28 5.35 18.45
CA GLU A 67 16.10 4.67 18.96
C GLU A 67 15.16 4.33 17.80
N ASP A 68 15.36 3.17 17.16
CA ASP A 68 14.26 2.46 16.50
C ASP A 68 13.36 1.98 17.63
N SER A 69 12.38 2.81 17.98
CA SER A 69 11.43 2.53 19.06
C SER A 69 10.74 1.20 18.76
N VAL A 70 11.16 0.15 19.47
CA VAL A 70 10.56 -1.18 19.37
C VAL A 70 9.09 -1.03 19.77
N GLU A 71 8.21 -1.05 18.77
CA GLU A 71 6.78 -0.93 18.96
C GLU A 71 6.29 -1.96 19.99
N ARG A 72 5.65 -1.43 21.04
CA ARG A 72 4.95 -2.16 22.08
C ARG A 72 3.94 -3.12 21.42
N TYR A 73 4.20 -4.43 21.52
CA TYR A 73 3.30 -5.47 21.02
C TYR A 73 1.89 -5.34 21.64
N GLY A 74 0.90 -5.08 20.79
CA GLY A 74 -0.52 -5.32 21.14
C GLY A 74 -1.49 -4.16 20.89
N CYS A 75 -1.48 -3.55 19.70
CA CYS A 75 -2.62 -2.72 19.28
C CYS A 75 -3.74 -3.63 18.76
N SER A 76 -4.93 -3.58 19.35
CA SER A 76 -6.08 -4.35 18.86
C SER A 76 -6.49 -3.91 17.45
N GLU A 77 -7.19 -4.77 16.69
CA GLU A 77 -7.69 -4.40 15.36
C GLU A 77 -8.59 -3.16 15.42
N SER A 78 -9.43 -3.07 16.46
CA SER A 78 -10.28 -1.92 16.72
C SER A 78 -9.47 -0.63 16.90
N GLU A 79 -8.40 -0.67 17.71
CA GLU A 79 -7.52 0.49 17.90
C GLU A 79 -6.82 0.92 16.60
N LYS A 80 -6.43 -0.04 15.74
CA LYS A 80 -5.84 0.29 14.43
C LYS A 80 -6.85 1.00 13.53
N LYS A 81 -8.10 0.51 13.51
CA LYS A 81 -9.19 1.15 12.76
C LYS A 81 -9.49 2.55 13.28
N GLU A 82 -9.58 2.71 14.60
CA GLU A 82 -9.83 4.02 15.22
C GLU A 82 -8.71 5.01 14.88
N LYS A 83 -7.45 4.58 14.95
CA LYS A 83 -6.31 5.41 14.54
C LYS A 83 -6.41 5.84 13.07
N LEU A 84 -6.80 4.95 12.16
CA LEU A 84 -7.00 5.29 10.75
C LEU A 84 -8.17 6.27 10.57
N GLN A 85 -9.30 6.03 11.23
CA GLN A 85 -10.46 6.92 11.18
C GLN A 85 -10.12 8.33 11.67
N ASN A 86 -9.37 8.42 12.77
CA ASN A 86 -8.89 9.68 13.32
C ASN A 86 -7.90 10.37 12.36
N LEU A 87 -6.98 9.62 11.74
CA LEU A 87 -6.03 10.15 10.77
C LEU A 87 -6.72 10.76 9.53
N PHE A 88 -7.77 10.11 9.04
CA PHE A 88 -8.53 10.57 7.88
C PHE A 88 -9.67 11.54 8.24
N GLY A 89 -9.81 11.92 9.52
CA GLY A 89 -10.89 12.80 9.98
C GLY A 89 -12.29 12.25 9.73
N LEU A 90 -12.43 10.92 9.57
CA LEU A 90 -13.69 10.26 9.26
C LEU A 90 -14.63 10.19 10.47
N VAL A 91 -14.05 10.21 11.68
CA VAL A 91 -14.79 10.44 12.91
C VAL A 91 -14.64 11.92 13.22
N SER A 92 -15.73 12.67 13.11
CA SER A 92 -15.81 14.07 13.49
C SER A 92 -15.51 14.19 14.98
N ASN A 93 -14.24 14.30 15.35
CA ASN A 93 -13.87 14.80 16.65
C ASN A 93 -14.19 16.30 16.64
N VAL A 94 -15.22 16.66 17.40
CA VAL A 94 -15.79 18.00 17.63
C VAL A 94 -14.76 19.04 18.12
N ASN A 95 -13.47 18.68 18.20
CA ASN A 95 -12.40 19.47 18.78
C ASN A 95 -11.34 19.95 17.77
N ASP A 96 -11.43 19.60 16.48
CA ASP A 96 -10.53 20.10 15.41
C ASP A 96 -11.25 21.08 14.46
N GLU A 97 -12.34 21.71 14.93
CA GLU A 97 -13.27 22.50 14.11
C GLU A 97 -12.89 23.98 13.88
N ASN A 98 -11.63 24.44 14.01
CA ASN A 98 -11.39 25.90 13.99
C ASN A 98 -10.33 26.49 13.03
N ASP A 99 -9.63 25.70 12.21
CA ASP A 99 -8.62 26.26 11.28
C ASP A 99 -8.94 26.09 9.79
N GLU A 100 -10.03 25.38 9.42
CA GLU A 100 -10.47 25.32 8.02
C GLU A 100 -11.29 26.57 7.67
N ASP A 101 -10.68 27.52 6.94
CA ASP A 101 -11.41 28.66 6.40
C ASP A 101 -12.59 28.20 5.52
N GLU A 102 -13.67 28.99 5.47
CA GLU A 102 -14.89 28.70 4.67
C GLU A 102 -14.56 28.37 3.20
N ASP A 103 -13.57 29.07 2.63
CA ASP A 103 -13.07 28.82 1.28
C ASP A 103 -12.49 27.41 1.09
N GLU A 104 -11.80 26.87 2.10
CA GLU A 104 -11.22 25.52 2.03
C GLU A 104 -12.29 24.44 2.01
N ARG A 105 -13.31 24.58 2.88
CA ARG A 105 -14.47 23.68 2.88
C ARG A 105 -15.19 23.71 1.53
N SER A 106 -15.47 24.91 1.03
CA SER A 106 -16.16 25.10 -0.26
C SER A 106 -15.41 24.45 -1.42
N VAL A 107 -14.08 24.56 -1.44
CA VAL A 107 -13.24 23.95 -2.49
C VAL A 107 -13.24 22.43 -2.39
N LYS A 108 -13.09 21.87 -1.17
CA LYS A 108 -13.16 20.41 -0.95
C LYS A 108 -14.50 19.85 -1.40
N GLU A 109 -15.61 20.51 -1.07
CA GLU A 109 -16.96 20.14 -1.51
C GLU A 109 -17.10 20.20 -3.04
N LYS A 110 -16.60 21.26 -3.68
CA LYS A 110 -16.63 21.39 -5.14
C LYS A 110 -15.82 20.30 -5.84
N ILE A 111 -14.62 20.00 -5.33
CA ILE A 111 -13.78 18.91 -5.84
C ILE A 111 -14.51 17.57 -5.68
N ARG A 112 -15.07 17.29 -4.50
CA ARG A 112 -15.81 16.06 -4.23
C ARG A 112 -17.02 15.89 -5.14
N ALA A 113 -17.81 16.95 -5.34
CA ALA A 113 -18.94 16.93 -6.26
C ALA A 113 -18.52 16.57 -7.70
N GLU A 114 -17.40 17.13 -8.17
CA GLU A 114 -16.90 16.81 -9.51
C GLU A 114 -16.33 15.40 -9.63
N ILE A 115 -15.73 14.87 -8.55
CA ILE A 115 -15.32 13.47 -8.44
C ILE A 115 -16.52 12.53 -8.51
N GLU A 116 -17.60 12.83 -7.79
CA GLU A 116 -18.84 12.03 -7.79
C GLU A 116 -19.47 11.97 -9.19
N ILE A 117 -19.55 13.11 -9.88
CA ILE A 117 -20.07 13.13 -11.25
C ILE A 117 -19.12 12.41 -12.22
N ALA A 118 -17.81 12.55 -12.03
CA ALA A 118 -16.81 11.82 -12.81
C ALA A 118 -17.01 10.30 -12.70
N TYR A 119 -17.40 9.77 -11.53
CA TYR A 119 -17.74 8.35 -11.39
C TYR A 119 -18.94 7.94 -12.24
N GLY A 120 -19.99 8.75 -12.26
CA GLY A 120 -21.19 8.47 -13.05
C GLY A 120 -20.95 8.46 -14.57
N ILE A 121 -20.00 9.26 -15.05
CA ILE A 121 -19.76 9.45 -16.48
C ILE A 121 -18.59 8.59 -17.00
N LEU A 122 -17.53 8.46 -16.21
CA LEU A 122 -16.26 7.84 -16.64
C LEU A 122 -16.15 6.36 -16.29
N GLY A 123 -17.02 5.84 -15.42
CA GLY A 123 -17.02 4.44 -14.98
C GLY A 123 -15.97 4.13 -13.91
N ASP A 124 -15.34 2.96 -14.05
CA ASP A 124 -14.47 2.36 -13.03
C ASP A 124 -13.28 3.25 -12.63
N ARG A 125 -13.15 3.49 -11.30
CA ARG A 125 -12.04 4.22 -10.65
C ARG A 125 -10.68 3.58 -10.94
N SER A 126 -10.71 2.27 -11.21
CA SER A 126 -9.52 1.47 -11.45
C SER A 126 -8.98 1.58 -12.86
N SER A 127 -9.78 2.16 -13.77
CA SER A 127 -9.44 2.22 -15.19
C SER A 127 -8.21 3.10 -15.42
N PRO A 128 -7.27 2.64 -16.26
CA PRO A 128 -6.11 3.43 -16.62
C PRO A 128 -6.58 4.75 -17.24
N GLY A 129 -6.06 5.86 -16.71
CA GLY A 129 -6.42 7.22 -17.14
C GLY A 129 -7.66 7.82 -16.49
N PHE A 130 -8.27 7.20 -15.46
CA PHE A 130 -9.31 7.85 -14.67
C PHE A 130 -8.85 9.22 -14.12
N LYS A 131 -7.67 9.26 -13.47
CA LYS A 131 -7.08 10.50 -12.93
C LYS A 131 -6.89 11.57 -14.00
N ARG A 132 -6.50 11.20 -15.23
CA ARG A 132 -6.39 12.12 -16.38
C ARG A 132 -7.75 12.71 -16.80
N ARG A 133 -8.78 11.86 -16.90
CA ARG A 133 -10.13 12.33 -17.28
C ARG A 133 -10.74 13.20 -16.18
N LEU A 134 -10.51 12.85 -14.91
CA LEU A 134 -10.88 13.69 -13.76
C LEU A 134 -10.19 15.05 -13.84
N MET A 135 -8.88 15.10 -14.11
CA MET A 135 -8.13 16.36 -14.29
C MET A 135 -8.71 17.21 -15.43
N THR A 136 -9.04 16.63 -16.59
CA THR A 136 -9.72 17.35 -17.68
C THR A 136 -11.04 17.95 -17.22
N ARG A 137 -11.86 17.19 -16.50
CA ARG A 137 -13.14 17.64 -15.97
C ARG A 137 -12.98 18.78 -14.96
N LEU A 138 -12.03 18.68 -14.04
CA LEU A 138 -11.76 19.76 -13.07
C LEU A 138 -11.35 21.05 -13.79
N ARG A 139 -10.53 20.95 -14.84
CA ARG A 139 -10.17 22.09 -15.70
C ARG A 139 -11.38 22.69 -16.42
N GLU A 140 -12.27 21.87 -16.97
CA GLU A 140 -13.53 22.33 -17.61
C GLU A 140 -14.44 23.10 -16.63
N LYS A 141 -14.30 22.83 -15.33
CA LYS A 141 -15.04 23.50 -14.25
C LYS A 141 -14.35 24.73 -13.69
N GLY A 142 -13.26 25.16 -14.34
CA GLY A 142 -12.49 26.33 -13.98
C GLY A 142 -11.58 26.16 -12.77
N LEU A 143 -11.24 24.91 -12.40
CA LEU A 143 -10.21 24.64 -11.39
C LEU A 143 -8.84 24.50 -12.06
N ASP A 144 -7.81 25.06 -11.45
CA ASP A 144 -6.42 24.85 -11.86
C ASP A 144 -5.98 23.47 -11.36
N ALA A 145 -6.13 22.44 -12.21
CA ALA A 145 -5.80 21.06 -11.87
C ALA A 145 -4.66 20.54 -12.75
N GLY A 146 -3.76 19.74 -12.19
CA GLY A 146 -2.65 19.09 -12.90
C GLY A 146 -2.56 17.61 -12.53
N LEU A 147 -2.01 16.81 -13.44
CA LEU A 147 -1.69 15.41 -13.14
C LEU A 147 -0.20 15.34 -12.80
N CYS A 148 0.08 15.07 -11.55
CA CYS A 148 1.42 15.05 -11.01
C CYS A 148 1.91 13.61 -10.83
N LYS A 149 3.20 13.42 -11.06
CA LYS A 149 3.91 12.17 -10.81
C LYS A 149 5.03 12.45 -9.82
N SER A 150 5.05 11.67 -8.76
CA SER A 150 6.15 11.62 -7.80
C SER A 150 6.96 10.36 -8.05
N LYS A 151 8.29 10.48 -8.02
CA LYS A 151 9.22 9.35 -8.02
C LYS A 151 10.14 9.43 -6.83
N TRP A 152 10.42 8.29 -6.21
CA TRP A 152 11.36 8.20 -5.11
C TRP A 152 12.31 7.01 -5.30
N GLU A 153 13.56 7.22 -4.91
CA GLU A 153 14.57 6.18 -4.91
C GLU A 153 14.41 5.23 -3.72
N ARG A 154 15.10 4.09 -3.78
CA ARG A 154 15.10 3.11 -2.69
C ARG A 154 15.89 3.69 -1.51
N ILE A 155 15.24 3.80 -0.36
CA ILE A 155 15.87 4.28 0.87
C ILE A 155 15.87 3.12 1.88
N GLY A 156 17.03 2.51 2.11
CA GLY A 156 17.19 1.38 3.04
C GLY A 156 16.26 0.20 2.72
N ARG A 157 15.27 -0.02 3.59
CA ARG A 157 14.23 -1.06 3.48
C ARG A 157 13.01 -0.65 2.64
N PHE A 158 12.87 0.64 2.31
CA PHE A 158 11.75 1.15 1.54
C PHE A 158 12.03 1.01 0.04
N PRO A 159 11.16 0.32 -0.73
CA PRO A 159 11.37 0.15 -2.16
C PRO A 159 11.24 1.49 -2.90
N ALA A 160 11.99 1.62 -4.00
CA ALA A 160 11.76 2.67 -4.98
C ALA A 160 10.36 2.54 -5.58
N GLY A 161 9.77 3.66 -5.99
CA GLY A 161 8.45 3.66 -6.58
C GLY A 161 8.11 4.95 -7.29
N ASP A 162 6.97 4.92 -7.96
CA ASP A 162 6.35 6.09 -8.54
C ASP A 162 4.85 6.12 -8.19
N TYR A 163 4.29 7.32 -8.21
CA TYR A 163 2.89 7.51 -7.88
C TYR A 163 2.32 8.70 -8.66
N GLU A 164 1.10 8.55 -9.17
CA GLU A 164 0.39 9.57 -9.94
C GLU A 164 -0.82 10.06 -9.16
N TYR A 165 -0.99 11.38 -9.04
CA TYR A 165 -2.10 12.01 -8.33
C TYR A 165 -2.58 13.27 -9.05
N VAL A 166 -3.78 13.76 -8.72
CA VAL A 166 -4.29 15.03 -9.25
C VAL A 166 -4.00 16.14 -8.23
N ASP A 167 -3.25 17.16 -8.64
CA ASP A 167 -3.02 18.38 -7.86
C ASP A 167 -4.04 19.44 -8.31
N VAL A 168 -4.64 20.16 -7.37
CA VAL A 168 -5.60 21.24 -7.62
C VAL A 168 -5.16 22.46 -6.84
N ASN A 169 -4.87 23.54 -7.54
CA ASN A 169 -4.54 24.83 -6.95
C ASN A 169 -5.79 25.72 -6.92
N PHE A 170 -6.14 26.23 -5.75
CA PHE A 170 -7.21 27.19 -5.57
C PHE A 170 -6.75 28.31 -4.65
N SER A 171 -6.71 29.53 -5.18
CA SER A 171 -6.31 30.73 -4.42
C SER A 171 -4.95 30.58 -3.71
N GLY A 172 -3.99 29.88 -4.35
CA GLY A 172 -2.65 29.64 -3.80
C GLY A 172 -2.58 28.49 -2.77
N LYS A 173 -3.71 27.86 -2.42
CA LYS A 173 -3.74 26.61 -1.64
C LYS A 173 -3.77 25.43 -2.61
N ARG A 174 -2.87 24.47 -2.42
CA ARG A 174 -2.81 23.23 -3.20
C ARG A 174 -3.50 22.09 -2.47
N TYR A 175 -4.28 21.35 -3.23
CA TYR A 175 -5.05 20.19 -2.80
C TYR A 175 -4.64 19.01 -3.66
N ILE A 176 -4.31 17.90 -3.04
CA ILE A 176 -4.05 16.67 -3.78
C ILE A 176 -5.24 15.75 -3.59
N VAL A 177 -5.67 15.21 -4.72
CA VAL A 177 -6.89 14.43 -4.87
C VAL A 177 -6.51 13.01 -5.22
N GLU A 178 -6.92 12.08 -4.34
CA GLU A 178 -6.88 10.65 -4.57
C GLU A 178 -8.32 10.09 -4.65
N VAL A 179 -8.56 9.26 -5.66
CA VAL A 179 -9.89 8.79 -6.06
C VAL A 179 -10.17 7.38 -5.55
N SER A 180 -9.13 6.64 -5.17
CA SER A 180 -9.26 5.31 -4.58
C SER A 180 -8.03 5.00 -3.73
N LEU A 181 -8.02 5.53 -2.50
CA LEU A 181 -6.90 5.37 -1.60
C LEU A 181 -6.68 3.89 -1.24
N ALA A 182 -7.75 3.15 -0.96
CA ALA A 182 -7.67 1.73 -0.60
C ALA A 182 -6.94 0.87 -1.64
N ARG A 183 -7.07 1.21 -2.92
CA ARG A 183 -6.42 0.48 -4.02
C ARG A 183 -4.90 0.59 -3.98
N GLU A 184 -4.38 1.75 -3.58
CA GLU A 184 -2.93 1.96 -3.47
C GLU A 184 -2.31 1.11 -2.34
N PHE A 185 -3.15 0.56 -1.46
CA PHE A 185 -2.77 -0.36 -0.38
C PHE A 185 -3.22 -1.81 -0.65
N GLU A 186 -3.68 -2.15 -1.85
CA GLU A 186 -3.99 -3.55 -2.17
C GLU A 186 -2.72 -4.40 -2.26
N ILE A 187 -2.70 -5.52 -1.55
CA ILE A 187 -1.57 -6.48 -1.57
C ILE A 187 -2.03 -7.83 -2.11
N ALA A 188 -1.10 -8.60 -2.68
CA ALA A 188 -1.42 -9.88 -3.33
C ALA A 188 -1.99 -10.95 -2.37
N ARG A 189 -1.73 -10.82 -1.07
CA ARG A 189 -2.16 -11.78 -0.04
C ARG A 189 -2.62 -11.03 1.22
N PRO A 190 -3.80 -10.39 1.20
CA PRO A 190 -4.30 -9.69 2.36
C PRO A 190 -4.79 -10.69 3.40
N THR A 191 -4.53 -10.41 4.68
CA THR A 191 -5.22 -11.10 5.77
C THR A 191 -6.62 -10.49 5.94
N ASN A 192 -7.55 -11.22 6.56
CA ASN A 192 -8.88 -10.66 6.88
C ASN A 192 -8.76 -9.36 7.69
N GLN A 193 -7.78 -9.32 8.61
CA GLN A 193 -7.48 -8.14 9.40
C GLN A 193 -7.10 -6.95 8.51
N TYR A 194 -6.18 -7.17 7.57
CA TYR A 194 -5.71 -6.15 6.63
C TYR A 194 -6.83 -5.64 5.72
N SER A 195 -7.62 -6.54 5.12
CA SER A 195 -8.77 -6.15 4.30
C SER A 195 -9.73 -5.27 5.11
N SER A 196 -9.96 -5.62 6.37
CA SER A 196 -10.86 -4.86 7.24
C SER A 196 -10.33 -3.45 7.61
N LEU A 197 -9.02 -3.21 7.47
CA LEU A 197 -8.43 -1.87 7.58
C LEU A 197 -8.62 -1.06 6.30
N LEU A 198 -8.57 -1.70 5.13
CA LEU A 198 -8.84 -1.04 3.85
C LEU A 198 -10.30 -0.54 3.78
N ASP A 199 -11.24 -1.27 4.37
CA ASP A 199 -12.66 -0.88 4.46
C ASP A 199 -12.89 0.42 5.26
N VAL A 200 -11.91 0.83 6.08
CA VAL A 200 -11.97 2.05 6.87
C VAL A 200 -11.46 3.26 6.08
N LEU A 201 -10.72 3.04 4.99
CA LEU A 201 -10.16 4.13 4.21
C LEU A 201 -11.28 4.88 3.47
N PRO A 202 -11.17 6.21 3.35
CA PRO A 202 -12.12 7.00 2.58
C PRO A 202 -12.14 6.54 1.12
N SER A 203 -13.33 6.56 0.51
CA SER A 203 -13.49 6.21 -0.91
C SER A 203 -12.70 7.16 -1.80
N ASP A 204 -12.75 8.44 -1.49
CA ASP A 204 -12.06 9.53 -2.16
C ASP A 204 -11.52 10.48 -1.08
N PHE A 205 -10.33 11.03 -1.31
CA PHE A 205 -9.65 11.85 -0.33
C PHE A 205 -9.02 13.07 -0.98
N CYS A 206 -9.22 14.23 -0.35
CA CYS A 206 -8.69 15.52 -0.79
C CYS A 206 -7.88 16.12 0.35
N TRP A 207 -6.55 16.14 0.20
CA TRP A 207 -5.65 16.65 1.22
C TRP A 207 -5.11 18.03 0.85
N ARG A 208 -5.09 18.96 1.81
CA ARG A 208 -4.37 20.22 1.63
C ARG A 208 -2.87 19.92 1.73
N SER A 209 -2.11 20.18 0.66
CA SER A 209 -0.67 20.01 0.71
C SER A 209 -0.07 21.13 1.55
N ARG A 210 0.73 20.77 2.56
CA ARG A 210 1.64 21.71 3.21
C ARG A 210 2.96 21.77 2.43
N PRO A 211 3.63 22.94 2.39
CA PRO A 211 4.96 23.00 1.82
C PRO A 211 5.86 21.99 2.54
N ALA A 212 6.57 21.16 1.77
CA ALA A 212 7.44 20.14 2.33
C ALA A 212 8.57 20.81 3.14
N GLU A 213 8.79 20.34 4.36
CA GLU A 213 10.00 20.68 5.12
C GLU A 213 11.21 20.01 4.45
N ALA A 214 12.36 20.69 4.49
CA ALA A 214 13.57 20.26 3.79
C ALA A 214 14.07 18.89 4.32
N GLY A 215 13.80 17.81 3.60
CA GLY A 215 14.26 16.47 3.97
C GLY A 215 13.74 15.34 3.11
N CYS A 216 12.52 15.47 2.56
CA CYS A 216 11.96 14.50 1.61
C CYS A 216 12.05 15.05 0.18
N GLN A 217 13.13 14.74 -0.54
CA GLN A 217 13.22 15.02 -1.97
C GLN A 217 12.44 13.96 -2.75
N ALA A 218 11.20 14.30 -3.12
CA ALA A 218 10.50 13.60 -4.18
C ALA A 218 10.59 14.43 -5.46
N ASP A 219 10.97 13.79 -6.57
CA ASP A 219 10.95 14.43 -7.87
C ASP A 219 9.49 14.47 -8.35
N VAL A 220 8.86 15.63 -8.22
CA VAL A 220 7.48 15.87 -8.63
C VAL A 220 7.42 16.57 -9.98
N GLN A 221 6.76 15.95 -10.95
CA GLN A 221 6.49 16.55 -12.26
C GLN A 221 4.98 16.61 -12.52
N CYS A 222 4.45 17.81 -12.80
CA CYS A 222 3.04 18.05 -13.07
C CYS A 222 2.81 18.51 -14.52
N ASN A 223 1.78 17.97 -15.16
CA ASN A 223 1.29 18.34 -16.50
C ASN A 223 0.00 19.16 -16.46
#